data_AF-A0A1W9V1N8-F1
#
_entry.id   AF-A0A1W9V1N8-F1
#
_cell.length_a   1.000
_cell.length_b   1.000
_cell.length_c   1.000
_cell.angle_alpha   90.00
_cell.angle_beta   90.00
_cell.angle_gamma   90.00
#
_symmetry.space_group_name_H-M   'P 1'
#
loop_
_entity.id
_entity.type
_entity.pdbx_description
1 polymer ?
#
loop_
_entity_poly.entity_id
_entity_poly.type
_entity_poly.pdbx_seq_one_letter_code
_entity_poly.pdbx_strand_id
1 'polypeptide(L)'
;DGLDIIYRNPPSLIVLDLTMPDLDGFGVLESLRDKQKTKNIPVIVITARELDNDELEIVNRQANALLLKGKYTDVELLQYVNKFLGDNS
;
A
#
# COMPACT_ATOMS: atom_id res chain seq x y z
N ASP A 1 -15.57 -6.19 6.25
CA ASP A 1 -14.51 -5.17 6.36
C ASP A 1 -13.62 -5.17 5.11
N GLY A 2 -12.73 -4.19 4.94
CA GLY A 2 -11.85 -4.08 3.75
C GLY A 2 -10.93 -5.28 3.53
N LEU A 3 -10.34 -5.81 4.62
CA LEU A 3 -9.52 -7.03 4.58
C LEU A 3 -10.32 -8.27 4.15
N ASP A 4 -11.57 -8.41 4.58
CA ASP A 4 -12.42 -9.54 4.19
C ASP A 4 -12.68 -9.58 2.68
N ILE A 5 -12.75 -8.40 2.04
CA ILE A 5 -12.93 -8.30 0.60
C ILE A 5 -11.65 -8.72 -0.11
N ILE A 6 -10.49 -8.22 0.35
CA ILE A 6 -9.17 -8.58 -0.17
C ILE A 6 -8.94 -10.09 -0.07
N TYR A 7 -9.31 -10.73 1.03
CA TYR A 7 -9.10 -12.17 1.22
C TYR A 7 -10.02 -13.04 0.36
N ARG A 8 -11.23 -12.56 0.05
CA ARG A 8 -12.17 -13.25 -0.84
C ARG A 8 -11.80 -13.06 -2.31
N ASN A 9 -11.43 -11.84 -2.68
CA ASN A 9 -11.08 -11.43 -4.04
C ASN A 9 -9.76 -10.64 -4.01
N PRO A 10 -8.60 -11.33 -4.03
CA PRO A 10 -7.30 -10.67 -3.98
C PRO A 10 -7.11 -9.73 -5.18
N PRO A 11 -6.90 -8.43 -4.95
CA PRO A 11 -6.64 -7.49 -6.04
C PRO A 11 -5.22 -7.66 -6.58
N SER A 12 -4.97 -7.15 -7.78
CA SER A 12 -3.64 -7.13 -8.38
C SER A 12 -2.71 -6.08 -7.75
N LEU A 13 -3.26 -5.07 -7.07
CA LEU A 13 -2.53 -4.00 -6.38
C LEU A 13 -3.41 -3.38 -5.30
N ILE A 14 -2.79 -2.91 -4.21
CA ILE A 14 -3.46 -2.19 -3.12
C ILE A 14 -2.86 -0.79 -2.99
N VAL A 15 -3.73 0.21 -2.89
CA VAL A 15 -3.37 1.55 -2.44
C VAL A 15 -3.88 1.70 -1.02
N LEU A 16 -2.98 1.99 -0.07
CA LEU A 16 -3.30 2.02 1.36
C LEU A 16 -3.06 3.42 1.94
N ASP A 17 -4.08 3.98 2.60
CA ASP A 17 -3.96 5.24 3.33
C ASP A 17 -3.57 5.01 4.80
N LEU A 18 -2.46 5.59 5.29
CA LEU A 18 -2.10 5.53 6.71
C LEU A 18 -2.71 6.65 7.57
N THR A 19 -3.45 7.56 6.94
CA THR A 19 -4.10 8.72 7.59
C THR A 19 -5.54 8.42 8.02
N MET A 20 -5.96 7.15 7.99
CA MET A 20 -7.31 6.75 8.37
C MET A 20 -7.53 6.86 9.88
N PRO A 21 -8.67 7.43 10.34
CA PRO A 21 -8.92 7.61 11.78
C PRO A 21 -9.29 6.31 12.49
N ASP A 22 -9.94 5.37 11.80
CA ASP A 22 -10.59 4.20 12.43
C ASP A 22 -9.80 2.89 12.26
N LEU A 23 -8.78 2.87 11.39
CA LEU A 23 -8.05 1.65 11.04
C LEU A 23 -6.55 1.87 11.18
N ASP A 24 -5.88 0.96 11.88
CA ASP A 24 -4.42 0.92 11.94
C ASP A 24 -3.87 0.41 10.60
N GLY A 25 -3.45 1.35 9.75
CA GLY A 25 -2.88 1.05 8.44
C GLY A 25 -1.61 0.21 8.50
N PHE A 26 -0.83 0.24 9.59
CA PHE A 26 0.32 -0.65 9.73
C PHE A 26 -0.13 -2.09 10.02
N GLY A 27 -1.13 -2.26 10.89
CA GLY A 27 -1.77 -3.56 11.11
C GLY A 27 -2.36 -4.15 9.82
N VAL A 28 -2.86 -3.32 8.91
CA VAL A 28 -3.29 -3.76 7.57
C VAL A 28 -2.10 -4.26 6.75
N LEU A 29 -0.98 -3.53 6.71
CA LEU A 29 0.23 -3.98 6.00
C LEU A 29 0.72 -5.33 6.52
N GLU A 30 0.83 -5.48 7.83
CA GLU A 30 1.26 -6.72 8.48
C GLU A 30 0.30 -7.86 8.12
N SER A 31 -1.00 -7.63 8.26
CA SER A 31 -2.04 -8.61 7.92
C SER A 31 -2.01 -9.05 6.45
N LEU A 32 -1.59 -8.16 5.54
CA LEU A 32 -1.42 -8.50 4.12
C LEU A 32 -0.18 -9.36 3.90
N ARG A 33 0.93 -9.10 4.61
CA ARG A 33 2.19 -9.85 4.49
C ARG A 33 2.13 -11.23 5.16
N ASP A 34 1.30 -11.40 6.17
CA ASP A 34 1.14 -12.67 6.89
C ASP A 34 0.38 -13.76 6.11
N LYS A 35 -0.46 -13.39 5.14
CA LYS A 35 -1.27 -14.37 4.41
C LYS A 35 -0.64 -14.72 3.07
N GLN A 36 -0.48 -16.03 2.80
CA GLN A 36 0.12 -16.52 1.54
C GLN A 36 -0.58 -15.98 0.28
N LYS A 37 -1.89 -15.73 0.34
CA LYS A 37 -2.69 -15.21 -0.79
C LYS A 37 -2.45 -13.73 -1.08
N THR A 38 -2.01 -12.94 -0.09
CA THR A 38 -1.90 -11.48 -0.22
C THR A 38 -0.47 -10.96 -0.06
N LYS A 39 0.44 -11.78 0.47
CA LYS A 39 1.82 -11.37 0.79
C LYS A 39 2.64 -10.86 -0.37
N ASN A 40 2.28 -11.26 -1.60
CA ASN A 40 2.96 -10.83 -2.82
C ASN A 40 2.22 -9.71 -3.56
N ILE A 41 1.05 -9.29 -3.10
CA ILE A 41 0.31 -8.19 -3.73
C ILE A 41 1.12 -6.90 -3.54
N PRO A 42 1.39 -6.14 -4.61
CA PRO A 42 2.03 -4.84 -4.50
C PRO A 42 1.18 -3.89 -3.66
N VAL A 43 1.81 -3.22 -2.70
CA VAL A 43 1.16 -2.19 -1.87
C VAL A 43 1.84 -0.85 -2.10
N ILE A 44 1.06 0.15 -2.50
CA ILE A 44 1.48 1.56 -2.54
C ILE A 44 0.87 2.22 -1.31
N VAL A 45 1.72 2.74 -0.43
CA VAL A 45 1.28 3.53 0.71
C VAL A 45 1.14 4.98 0.30
N ILE A 46 0.01 5.59 0.63
CA ILE A 46 -0.23 7.02 0.50
C ILE A 46 -0.53 7.57 1.89
N THR A 47 0.12 8.65 2.30
CA THR A 47 -0.20 9.26 3.61
C THR A 47 -0.03 10.76 3.59
N ALA A 48 -0.83 11.48 4.37
CA ALA A 48 -0.63 12.90 4.64
C ALA A 48 0.25 13.15 5.87
N ARG A 49 0.58 12.09 6.63
CA ARG A 49 1.40 12.16 7.84
C ARG A 49 2.88 12.08 7.50
N GLU A 50 3.71 12.85 8.20
CA GLU A 50 5.15 12.63 8.19
C GLU A 50 5.47 11.41 9.05
N LEU A 51 6.17 10.44 8.46
CA LEU A 51 6.55 9.21 9.14
C LEU A 51 7.89 9.41 9.85
N ASP A 52 8.02 8.87 11.06
CA ASP A 52 9.32 8.81 11.73
C ASP A 52 10.24 7.74 11.10
N ASN A 53 11.48 7.63 11.60
CA ASN A 53 12.46 6.71 11.04
C ASN A 53 12.04 5.24 11.16
N ASP A 54 11.36 4.87 12.26
CA ASP A 54 10.96 3.49 12.51
C ASP A 54 9.76 3.12 11.63
N GLU A 55 8.78 4.04 11.52
CA GLU A 55 7.66 3.92 10.59
C GLU A 55 8.13 3.84 9.14
N LEU A 56 9.11 4.65 8.74
CA LEU A 56 9.71 4.60 7.40
C LEU A 56 10.40 3.26 7.15
N GLU A 57 11.12 2.69 8.13
CA GLU A 57 11.72 1.37 7.97
C GLU A 57 10.65 0.29 7.73
N ILE A 58 9.56 0.33 8.50
CA ILE A 58 8.43 -0.59 8.34
C ILE A 58 7.84 -0.48 6.93
N VAL A 59 7.51 0.75 6.49
CA VAL A 59 6.95 0.97 5.15
C VAL A 59 7.90 0.51 4.06
N ASN A 60 9.20 0.82 4.16
CA ASN A 60 10.19 0.41 3.16
C ASN A 60 10.38 -1.12 3.10
N ARG A 61 10.17 -1.84 4.21
CA ARG A 61 10.22 -3.30 4.23
C ARG A 61 8.95 -3.95 3.68
N GLN A 62 7.79 -3.32 3.92
CA GLN A 62 6.50 -3.96 3.72
C GLN A 62 5.70 -3.40 2.54
N ALA A 63 6.02 -2.22 2.02
CA ALA A 63 5.37 -1.60 0.88
C ALA A 63 6.31 -1.53 -0.32
N ASN A 64 5.74 -1.39 -1.50
CA ASN A 64 6.46 -1.29 -2.76
C ASN A 64 6.75 0.16 -3.14
N ALA A 65 5.95 1.10 -2.64
CA ALA A 65 6.14 2.54 -2.80
C ALA A 65 5.48 3.31 -1.64
N LEU A 66 5.99 4.51 -1.37
CA LEU A 66 5.45 5.47 -0.42
C LEU A 66 5.28 6.82 -1.12
N LEU A 67 4.08 7.38 -1.09
CA LEU A 67 3.73 8.69 -1.64
C LEU A 67 3.16 9.59 -0.54
N LEU A 68 3.58 10.85 -0.51
CA LEU A 68 2.99 11.83 0.41
C LEU A 68 1.82 12.55 -0.26
N LYS A 69 0.64 12.47 0.35
CA LYS A 69 -0.60 13.10 -0.12
C LYS A 69 -0.40 14.60 -0.30
N GLY A 70 -0.77 15.10 -1.46
CA GLY A 70 -0.56 16.50 -1.83
C GLY A 70 0.84 16.86 -2.32
N LYS A 71 1.80 15.90 -2.32
CA LYS A 71 3.12 16.06 -2.95
C LYS A 71 3.34 15.20 -4.20
N TYR A 72 2.53 14.17 -4.42
CA TYR A 72 2.59 13.36 -5.64
C TYR A 72 1.66 13.89 -6.73
N THR A 73 1.95 13.55 -7.99
CA THR A 73 1.09 13.87 -9.14
C THR A 73 0.30 12.65 -9.61
N ASP A 74 -0.81 12.86 -10.31
CA ASP A 74 -1.57 11.75 -10.93
C ASP A 74 -0.69 10.90 -11.86
N VAL A 75 0.24 11.56 -12.58
CA VAL A 75 1.21 10.89 -13.45
C VAL A 75 2.14 9.98 -12.65
N GLU A 76 2.65 10.44 -11.51
CA GLU A 76 3.52 9.66 -10.64
C GLU A 76 2.79 8.44 -10.07
N LEU A 77 1.56 8.60 -9.59
CA LEU A 77 0.77 7.47 -9.11
C LEU A 77 0.52 6.44 -10.23
N LEU A 78 0.15 6.91 -11.42
CA LEU A 78 -0.05 6.04 -12.59
C LEU A 78 1.23 5.29 -12.98
N GLN A 79 2.40 5.94 -12.88
CA GLN A 79 3.68 5.27 -13.13
C GLN A 79 3.91 4.11 -12.16
N TYR A 80 3.62 4.28 -10.86
CA TYR A 80 3.74 3.18 -9.89
C TYR A 80 2.73 2.07 -10.16
N VAL A 81 1.48 2.41 -10.49
CA VAL A 81 0.46 1.43 -10.83
C VAL A 81 0.90 0.59 -12.04
N ASN A 82 1.33 1.23 -13.12
CA ASN A 82 1.80 0.53 -14.32
C ASN A 82 3.06 -0.30 -14.04
N LYS A 83 4.00 0.24 -13.26
CA LYS A 83 5.22 -0.46 -12.84
C LYS A 83 4.92 -1.77 -12.11
N PHE A 84 3.91 -1.79 -11.24
CA PHE A 84 3.62 -2.94 -10.39
C PHE A 84 2.57 -3.91 -10.95
N LEU A 85 1.67 -3.43 -11.80
CA LEU A 85 0.75 -4.32 -12.52
C LEU A 85 1.39 -4.98 -13.75
N GLY A 86 2.54 -4.44 -14.19
CA GLY A 86 3.18 -4.81 -15.44
C GLY A 86 2.41 -4.21 -16.62
N ASP A 87 3.11 -3.53 -17.51
CA ASP A 87 2.57 -3.29 -18.84
C ASP A 87 2.30 -4.66 -19.49
N ASN A 88 1.02 -5.02 -19.66
CA ASN A 88 0.62 -6.09 -20.58
C ASN A 88 0.64 -5.56 -22.02
N SER A 89 1.73 -4.89 -22.42
CA SER A 89 2.00 -4.47 -23.80
C SER A 89 3.17 -5.26 -24.37
#